data_AF-A0A962TQN0-F1
#
_entry.id   AF-A0A962TQN0-F1
#
_cell.length_a   1.000
_cell.length_b   1.000
_cell.length_c   1.000
_cell.angle_alpha   90.00
_cell.angle_beta   90.00
_cell.angle_gamma   90.00
#
_symmetry.space_group_name_H-M   'P 1'
#
loop_
_entity.id
_entity.type
_entity.pdbx_description
1 polymer ?
#
loop_
_entity_poly.entity_id
_entity_poly.type
_entity_poly.pdbx_seq_one_letter_code
_entity_poly.pdbx_strand_id
1 'polypeptide(L)' 'TELDPEDPDIAFGLCDLGMQCPELGSVRLSELATIRGRFGLPVERDCHWTADRTLMAYARVAWASGRIQA' A
#
# COMPACT_ATOMS: atom_id res chain seq x y z
N THR A 1 1.23 -14.77 0.24
CA THR A 1 1.70 -13.51 -0.38
C THR A 1 0.55 -12.98 -1.20
N GLU A 2 0.34 -11.69 -1.11
CA GLU A 2 -0.71 -10.93 -1.76
C GLU A 2 -0.31 -10.48 -3.17
N LEU A 3 0.85 -10.94 -3.66
CA LEU A 3 1.24 -10.86 -5.06
C LEU A 3 0.41 -11.82 -5.91
N ASP A 4 0.00 -11.36 -7.08
CA ASP A 4 -0.66 -12.19 -8.07
C ASP A 4 0.29 -13.31 -8.55
N PRO A 5 -0.16 -14.58 -8.57
CA PRO A 5 0.69 -15.71 -8.94
C PRO A 5 1.03 -15.77 -10.44
N GLU A 6 0.23 -15.13 -11.31
CA GLU A 6 0.43 -15.10 -12.76
C GLU A 6 1.20 -13.84 -13.20
N ASP A 7 1.04 -12.73 -12.48
CA ASP A 7 1.80 -11.48 -12.69
C ASP A 7 2.33 -10.91 -11.36
N PRO A 8 3.55 -11.29 -10.92
CA PRO A 8 4.13 -10.81 -9.66
C PRO A 8 4.37 -9.30 -9.58
N ASP A 9 4.19 -8.56 -10.67
CA ASP A 9 4.18 -7.09 -10.66
C ASP A 9 2.87 -6.53 -10.07
N ILE A 10 1.81 -7.34 -9.97
CA ILE A 10 0.53 -6.95 -9.34
C ILE A 10 0.51 -7.41 -7.88
N ALA A 11 0.22 -6.47 -6.99
CA ALA A 11 0.03 -6.73 -5.56
C ALA A 11 -1.37 -6.30 -5.11
N PHE A 12 -2.03 -7.10 -4.28
CA PHE A 12 -3.24 -6.70 -3.57
C PHE A 12 -2.88 -6.09 -2.20
N GLY A 13 -3.46 -4.95 -1.86
CA GLY A 13 -3.10 -4.24 -0.64
C GLY A 13 -4.10 -3.17 -0.23
N LEU A 14 -3.79 -2.52 0.90
CA LEU A 14 -4.48 -1.34 1.39
C LEU A 14 -3.71 -0.11 0.92
N CYS A 15 -4.36 0.77 0.16
CA CYS A 15 -3.73 1.95 -0.41
C CYS A 15 -4.55 3.20 -0.08
N ASP A 16 -3.88 4.33 0.12
CA ASP A 16 -4.48 5.66 0.14
C ASP A 16 -3.69 6.50 -0.86
N LEU A 17 -4.31 6.83 -1.98
CA LEU A 17 -3.68 7.60 -3.08
C LEU A 17 -3.68 9.12 -2.81
N GLY A 18 -3.72 9.52 -1.54
CA GLY A 18 -3.78 10.92 -1.12
C GLY A 18 -5.18 11.52 -1.17
N MET A 19 -6.21 10.67 -1.28
CA MET A 19 -7.62 11.08 -1.32
C MET A 19 -8.29 10.99 0.05
N GLN A 20 -7.52 10.64 1.10
CA GLN A 20 -8.03 10.38 2.46
C GLN A 20 -9.13 9.31 2.47
N CYS A 21 -9.04 8.39 1.50
CA CYS A 21 -9.97 7.29 1.30
C CYS A 21 -9.12 6.02 1.18
N PRO A 22 -8.73 5.40 2.30
CA PRO A 22 -8.01 4.13 2.26
C PRO A 22 -8.89 3.03 1.65
N GLU A 23 -8.37 2.32 0.66
CA GLU A 23 -9.12 1.31 -0.09
C GLU A 23 -8.32 0.02 -0.25
N LEU A 24 -9.03 -1.10 -0.29
CA LEU A 24 -8.44 -2.39 -0.64
C LEU A 24 -8.53 -2.57 -2.15
N GLY A 25 -7.40 -2.87 -2.80
CA GLY A 25 -7.34 -3.02 -4.25
C GLY A 25 -6.02 -3.57 -4.73
N SER A 26 -5.91 -3.72 -6.05
CA SER A 26 -4.68 -4.15 -6.71
C SER A 26 -3.90 -2.96 -7.26
N VAL A 27 -2.57 -3.05 -7.22
CA VAL A 27 -1.65 -2.03 -7.73
C VAL A 27 -0.48 -2.70 -8.44
N ARG A 28 0.09 -2.05 -9.47
CA ARG A 28 1.35 -2.50 -10.08
C ARG A 28 2.55 -1.93 -9.33
N LEU A 29 3.49 -2.78 -8.94
CA LEU A 29 4.73 -2.39 -8.28
C LEU A 29 5.60 -1.51 -9.19
N SER A 30 5.62 -1.82 -10.49
CA SER A 30 6.28 -1.01 -11.51
C SER A 30 5.71 0.41 -11.58
N GLU A 31 4.39 0.60 -11.47
CA GLU A 31 3.78 1.93 -11.41
C GLU A 31 4.18 2.68 -10.14
N LEU A 32 4.14 2.03 -8.98
CA LEU A 32 4.62 2.61 -7.72
C LEU A 32 6.09 3.06 -7.81
N ALA A 33 6.93 2.27 -8.47
CA ALA A 33 8.35 2.59 -8.67
C ALA A 33 8.57 3.83 -9.57
N THR A 34 7.59 4.23 -10.38
CA THR A 34 7.67 5.46 -11.19
C THR A 34 7.31 6.72 -10.41
N ILE A 35 6.61 6.60 -9.28
CA ILE A 35 6.18 7.74 -8.47
C ILE A 35 7.41 8.50 -7.96
N ARG A 36 7.32 9.83 -8.03
CA ARG A 36 8.35 10.74 -7.50
C ARG A 36 7.70 11.68 -6.50
N GLY A 37 8.23 11.68 -5.28
CA GLY A 37 7.81 12.60 -4.23
C GLY A 37 8.29 14.03 -4.48
N ARG A 38 7.99 14.93 -3.55
CA ARG A 38 8.32 16.37 -3.63
C ARG A 38 9.79 16.68 -3.94
N PHE A 39 10.71 15.82 -3.51
CA PHE A 39 12.16 15.97 -3.72
C PHE A 39 12.70 15.15 -4.90
N GLY A 40 11.83 14.60 -5.75
CA GLY A 40 12.24 13.72 -6.85
C GLY A 40 12.71 12.34 -6.39
N LEU A 41 12.48 11.98 -5.13
CA LEU A 41 12.82 10.67 -4.59
C LEU A 41 11.73 9.63 -4.94
N PRO A 42 12.11 8.38 -5.23
CA PRO A 42 11.17 7.30 -5.45
C PRO A 42 10.45 6.91 -4.15
N VAL A 43 9.39 6.12 -4.28
CA VAL A 43 8.79 5.42 -3.14
C VAL A 43 9.81 4.41 -2.58
N GLU A 44 9.94 4.36 -1.26
CA GLU A 44 10.82 3.43 -0.57
C GLU A 44 10.02 2.35 0.16
N ARG A 45 10.56 1.14 0.20
CA ARG A 45 10.04 0.07 1.04
C ARG A 45 10.63 0.19 2.43
N ASP A 46 9.78 0.25 3.45
CA ASP A 46 10.23 0.10 4.83
C ASP A 46 10.70 -1.34 5.07
N CYS A 47 12.00 -1.52 5.32
CA CYS A 47 12.62 -2.82 5.57
C CYS A 47 12.61 -3.24 7.05
N HIS A 48 12.22 -2.34 7.94
CA HIS A 48 12.17 -2.57 9.39
C HIS A 48 10.74 -2.78 9.90
N TRP A 49 9.73 -2.45 9.08
CA TRP A 49 8.34 -2.72 9.39
C TRP A 49 8.01 -4.23 9.30
N THR A 50 7.22 -4.72 10.24
CA THR A 50 6.67 -6.08 10.25
C THR A 50 5.21 -6.01 10.69
N ALA A 51 4.33 -6.62 9.90
CA ALA A 51 2.90 -6.64 10.21
C ALA A 51 2.60 -7.40 11.51
N ASP A 52 1.86 -6.77 12.43
CA ASP A 52 1.33 -7.39 13.65
C ASP A 52 -0.16 -7.77 13.52
N ARG A 53 -0.78 -7.44 12.39
CA ARG A 53 -2.21 -7.59 12.10
C ARG A 53 -2.44 -8.10 10.69
N THR A 54 -3.64 -8.64 10.45
CA THR A 54 -4.07 -8.98 9.09
C THR A 54 -4.32 -7.72 8.26
N LEU A 55 -4.23 -7.82 6.93
CA LEU A 55 -4.53 -6.71 6.02
C LEU A 55 -5.91 -6.08 6.29
N MET A 56 -6.94 -6.92 6.51
CA MET A 56 -8.29 -6.47 6.83
C MET A 56 -8.37 -5.73 8.17
N ALA A 57 -7.56 -6.12 9.17
CA ALA A 57 -7.52 -5.42 10.44
C ALA A 57 -6.91 -4.01 10.30
N TYR A 58 -5.87 -3.84 9.47
CA TYR A 58 -5.37 -2.50 9.10
C TYR A 58 -6.43 -1.71 8.34
N ALA A 59 -7.11 -2.32 7.37
CA ALA A 59 -8.15 -1.66 6.57
C ALA A 59 -9.28 -1.10 7.44
N ARG A 60 -9.76 -1.89 8.41
CA ARG A 60 -10.81 -1.43 9.36
C ARG A 60 -10.38 -0.22 10.18
N VAL A 61 -9.14 -0.21 10.66
CA VAL A 61 -8.57 0.95 11.40
C VAL A 61 -8.45 2.16 10.47
N ALA A 62 -8.02 1.93 9.23
CA ALA A 62 -7.85 2.99 8.25
C ALA A 62 -9.18 3.62 7.84
N TRP A 63 -10.21 2.82 7.60
CA TRP A 63 -11.57 3.31 7.31
C TRP A 63 -12.16 4.10 8.48
N ALA A 64 -11.96 3.64 9.71
CA ALA A 64 -12.46 4.35 10.89
C ALA A 64 -11.73 5.69 11.13
N SER A 65 -10.48 5.81 10.70
CA SER A 65 -9.64 7.01 10.91
C SER A 65 -9.48 7.90 9.68
N GLY A 66 -9.94 7.45 8.51
CA GLY A 66 -9.78 8.14 7.22
C GLY A 66 -8.34 8.20 6.72
N ARG A 67 -7.43 7.36 7.25
CA ARG A 67 -6.01 7.33 6.86
C ARG A 67 -5.35 5.99 7.22
N ILE A 68 -4.31 5.61 6.51
CA ILE A 68 -3.53 4.41 6.87
C ILE A 68 -2.77 4.63 8.18
N GLN A 69 -2.87 3.67 9.09
CA GLN A 69 -2.10 3.58 10.33
C GLN A 69 -1.41 2.22 10.35
N ALA A 70 -0.10 2.21 10.12
CA ALA A 70 0.73 1.03 10.01
C ALA A 70 1.68 0.90 11.20
#